data_AF-A0A0H2RLL8-F1
#
_entry.id   AF-A0A0H2RLL8-F1
#
_cell.length_a   1.000
_cell.length_b   1.000
_cell.length_c   1.000
_cell.angle_alpha   90.00
_cell.angle_beta   90.00
_cell.angle_gamma   90.00
#
_symmetry.space_group_name_H-M   'P 1'
#
loop_
_entity.id
_entity.type
_entity.pdbx_description
1 polymer ?
#
loop_
_entity_poly.entity_id
_entity_poly.type
_entity_poly.pdbx_seq_one_letter_code
_entity_poly.pdbx_strand_id
1 'polypeptide(L)'
;MNSLAWDNRSQLEVLIKRAIDPYKAEPDYASHLEVAKYIKDKKANTPFEASKMVVRYVNDRNPHIAFLALALLETLVTEVGYALQLQIATKWFLNELVRRFPERPPQYPGRVMTKILDLIHTWNEGICVSAKHKEDLVNIRDMHRLLTFKGYRFRDTGRTQLDSAIASTSNLKTAEELEQEDREAQSAKLQELIRRGTPRDLAAAQELMKALAGAEPEKKPDYRSQSLNELNKLEQKVILLNEMLDNVDTERGEKFASGDVYDQVATILSSARPKIQKWISDAESNDPEMMDIFLQMNDQINSVLNRYESYKKGDYVAAANPVPLELAG
;
A
#
# COMPACT_ATOMS: atom_id res chain seq x y z
N MET A 1 -40.09 37.35 8.71
CA MET A 1 -40.38 35.91 8.52
C MET A 1 -39.27 35.31 7.67
N ASN A 2 -38.57 34.33 8.25
CA ASN A 2 -37.64 33.35 7.66
C ASN A 2 -36.39 33.84 6.90
N SER A 3 -35.37 34.19 7.70
CA SER A 3 -33.98 33.79 7.46
C SER A 3 -33.88 32.27 7.46
N LEU A 4 -33.42 31.65 6.36
CA LEU A 4 -32.97 30.24 6.33
C LEU A 4 -32.50 29.76 4.93
N ALA A 5 -31.49 30.41 4.36
CA ALA A 5 -30.70 29.81 3.27
C ALA A 5 -29.51 29.05 3.89
N TRP A 6 -29.77 27.97 4.65
CA TRP A 6 -28.70 27.13 5.17
C TRP A 6 -28.26 26.13 4.09
N ASP A 7 -27.26 26.57 3.34
CA ASP A 7 -26.01 25.82 3.24
C ASP A 7 -26.11 24.38 2.70
N ASN A 8 -26.30 24.27 1.39
CA ASN A 8 -26.30 22.99 0.67
C ASN A 8 -24.86 22.47 0.47
N ARG A 9 -24.07 22.33 1.55
CA ARG A 9 -22.71 21.77 1.49
C ARG A 9 -22.80 20.27 1.23
N SER A 10 -21.97 19.77 0.33
CA SER A 10 -21.87 18.33 0.13
C SER A 10 -21.35 17.67 1.43
N GLN A 11 -21.86 16.48 1.77
CA GLN A 11 -21.37 15.72 2.93
C GLN A 11 -19.85 15.55 2.89
N LEU A 12 -19.27 15.34 1.70
CA LEU A 12 -17.82 15.27 1.50
C LEU A 12 -17.09 16.53 1.97
N GLU A 13 -17.64 17.72 1.67
CA GLU A 13 -17.10 18.99 2.11
C GLU A 13 -17.16 19.16 3.62
N VAL A 14 -18.25 18.74 4.25
CA VAL A 14 -18.40 18.77 5.72
C VAL A 14 -17.33 17.88 6.37
N LEU A 15 -17.18 16.65 5.89
CA LEU A 15 -16.19 15.70 6.43
C LEU A 15 -14.76 16.21 6.26
N ILE A 16 -14.41 16.73 5.08
CA ILE A 16 -13.06 17.27 4.82
C ILE A 16 -12.79 18.50 5.68
N LYS A 17 -13.73 19.45 5.79
CA LYS A 17 -13.56 20.63 6.66
C LYS A 17 -13.34 20.25 8.13
N ARG A 18 -14.05 19.24 8.62
CA ARG A 18 -13.86 18.72 9.99
C ARG A 18 -12.50 18.02 10.15
N ALA A 19 -12.03 17.32 9.14
CA ALA A 19 -10.71 16.68 9.17
C ALA A 19 -9.56 17.71 9.22
N ILE A 20 -9.72 18.88 8.59
CA ILE A 20 -8.70 19.94 8.51
C ILE A 20 -9.00 21.16 9.39
N ASP A 21 -9.77 20.96 10.47
CA ASP A 21 -10.17 22.04 11.37
C ASP A 21 -8.94 22.81 11.92
N PRO A 22 -8.83 24.13 11.71
CA PRO A 22 -7.69 24.92 12.17
C PRO A 22 -7.45 24.87 13.68
N TYR A 23 -8.46 24.53 14.48
CA TYR A 23 -8.34 24.42 15.93
C TYR A 23 -7.71 23.10 16.39
N LYS A 24 -7.57 22.11 15.51
CA LYS A 24 -6.87 20.86 15.82
C LYS A 24 -5.37 21.10 15.79
N ALA A 25 -4.68 20.82 16.90
CA ALA A 25 -3.22 20.95 16.97
C ALA A 25 -2.49 19.94 16.06
N GLU A 26 -3.08 18.77 15.88
CA GLU A 26 -2.49 17.63 15.16
C GLU A 26 -3.51 16.97 14.21
N PRO A 27 -3.05 16.22 13.21
CA PRO A 27 -3.94 15.46 12.32
C PRO A 27 -4.81 14.46 13.09
N ASP A 28 -6.11 14.49 12.82
CA ASP A 28 -7.07 13.56 13.40
C ASP A 28 -7.32 12.40 12.43
N TYR A 29 -6.56 11.32 12.62
CA TYR A 29 -6.63 10.14 11.78
C TYR A 29 -8.01 9.45 11.82
N ALA A 30 -8.78 9.57 12.91
CA ALA A 30 -10.14 9.04 12.95
C ALA A 30 -11.05 9.78 11.96
N SER A 31 -10.96 11.12 11.91
CA SER A 31 -11.66 11.91 10.89
C SER A 31 -11.17 11.59 9.47
N HIS A 32 -9.88 11.30 9.27
CA HIS A 32 -9.35 10.93 7.96
C HIS A 32 -9.95 9.62 7.46
N LEU A 33 -10.02 8.60 8.33
CA LEU A 33 -10.62 7.30 8.01
C LEU A 33 -12.11 7.43 7.68
N GLU A 34 -12.83 8.34 8.33
CA GLU A 34 -14.23 8.61 8.00
C GLU A 34 -14.39 9.23 6.60
N VAL A 35 -13.52 10.17 6.22
CA VAL A 35 -13.49 10.73 4.85
C VAL A 35 -13.16 9.61 3.85
N ALA A 36 -12.16 8.78 4.14
CA ALA A 36 -11.76 7.68 3.26
C ALA A 36 -12.90 6.67 3.07
N LYS A 37 -13.58 6.29 4.16
CA LYS A 37 -14.76 5.42 4.13
C LYS A 37 -15.88 6.02 3.28
N TYR A 38 -16.20 7.30 3.48
CA TYR A 38 -17.24 7.97 2.68
C TYR A 38 -16.93 7.94 1.18
N ILE A 39 -15.66 8.15 0.79
CA ILE A 39 -15.23 8.07 -0.61
C ILE A 39 -15.37 6.64 -1.15
N LYS A 40 -14.95 5.63 -0.38
CA LYS A 40 -15.08 4.21 -0.73
C LYS A 40 -16.53 3.76 -0.88
N ASP A 41 -17.42 4.25 -0.02
CA ASP A 41 -18.84 3.87 -0.01
C ASP A 41 -19.62 4.56 -1.13
N LYS A 42 -19.45 5.88 -1.29
CA LYS A 42 -20.21 6.65 -2.29
C LYS A 42 -19.72 6.40 -3.73
N LYS A 43 -18.43 6.09 -3.92
CA LYS A 43 -17.80 5.84 -5.22
C LYS A 43 -18.07 6.99 -6.21
N ALA A 44 -18.09 6.70 -7.52
CA ALA A 44 -18.35 7.66 -8.59
C ALA A 44 -17.33 8.82 -8.60
N ASN A 45 -17.80 10.07 -8.69
CA ASN A 45 -16.92 11.24 -8.79
C ASN A 45 -16.25 11.65 -7.46
N THR A 46 -16.52 10.95 -6.36
CA THR A 46 -16.03 11.37 -5.04
C THR A 46 -14.52 11.41 -4.89
N PRO A 47 -13.69 10.50 -5.47
CA PRO A 47 -12.23 10.64 -5.40
C PRO A 47 -11.73 11.91 -6.12
N PHE A 48 -12.36 12.24 -7.26
CA PHE A 48 -12.04 13.47 -8.00
C PHE A 48 -12.43 14.73 -7.22
N GLU A 49 -13.65 14.76 -6.65
CA GLU A 49 -14.09 15.88 -5.82
C GLU A 49 -13.23 16.06 -4.56
N ALA A 50 -12.89 14.95 -3.89
CA ALA A 50 -12.04 14.95 -2.71
C ALA A 50 -10.63 15.46 -3.03
N SER A 51 -9.97 14.92 -4.05
CA SER A 51 -8.62 15.36 -4.46
C SER A 51 -8.60 16.84 -4.84
N LYS A 52 -9.59 17.31 -5.62
CA LYS A 52 -9.73 18.72 -6.01
C LYS A 52 -9.94 19.64 -4.80
N MET A 53 -10.69 19.19 -3.79
CA MET A 53 -10.94 19.98 -2.60
C MET A 53 -9.73 19.99 -1.65
N VAL A 54 -9.11 18.84 -1.42
CA VAL A 54 -7.92 18.72 -0.56
C VAL A 54 -6.78 19.57 -1.11
N VAL A 55 -6.48 19.50 -2.42
CA VAL A 55 -5.39 20.30 -3.00
C VAL A 55 -5.63 21.81 -2.92
N ARG A 56 -6.89 22.26 -2.87
CA ARG A 56 -7.22 23.67 -2.60
C ARG A 56 -6.82 24.07 -1.18
N TYR A 57 -7.04 23.21 -0.19
CA TYR A 57 -6.63 23.46 1.19
C TYR A 57 -5.13 23.32 1.43
N VAL A 58 -4.45 22.43 0.69
CA VAL A 58 -2.96 22.40 0.64
C VAL A 58 -2.40 23.76 0.20
N ASN A 59 -3.16 24.47 -0.62
CA ASN A 59 -2.84 25.78 -1.15
C ASN A 59 -3.35 26.96 -0.28
N ASP A 60 -3.88 26.69 0.91
CA ASP A 60 -4.39 27.72 1.82
C ASP A 60 -3.27 28.68 2.28
N ARG A 61 -3.65 29.91 2.64
CA ARG A 61 -2.71 30.89 3.18
C ARG A 61 -2.24 30.52 4.58
N ASN A 62 -3.08 29.82 5.34
CA ASN A 62 -2.73 29.29 6.65
C ASN A 62 -1.89 28.00 6.48
N PRO A 63 -0.60 28.03 6.85
CA PRO A 63 0.28 26.87 6.70
C PRO A 63 -0.17 25.67 7.55
N HIS A 64 -0.92 25.91 8.63
CA HIS A 64 -1.46 24.85 9.47
C HIS A 64 -2.57 24.06 8.75
N ILE A 65 -3.52 24.76 8.12
CA ILE A 65 -4.56 24.13 7.29
C ILE A 65 -3.93 23.35 6.15
N ALA A 66 -2.94 23.95 5.48
CA ALA A 66 -2.20 23.29 4.41
C ALA A 66 -1.52 22.00 4.89
N PHE A 67 -0.93 22.01 6.08
CA PHE A 67 -0.30 20.83 6.67
C PHE A 67 -1.33 19.74 7.03
N LEU A 68 -2.44 20.09 7.68
CA LEU A 68 -3.53 19.15 7.97
C LEU A 68 -4.12 18.54 6.69
N ALA A 69 -4.28 19.35 5.65
CA ALA A 69 -4.74 18.87 4.34
C ALA A 69 -3.76 17.90 3.67
N LEU A 70 -2.44 18.12 3.83
CA LEU A 70 -1.43 17.18 3.35
C LEU A 70 -1.44 15.86 4.14
N ALA A 71 -1.65 15.91 5.46
CA ALA A 71 -1.79 14.71 6.28
C ALA A 71 -3.05 13.91 5.91
N LEU A 72 -4.17 14.61 5.65
CA LEU A 72 -5.38 13.99 5.12
C LEU A 72 -5.12 13.35 3.75
N LEU A 73 -4.46 14.07 2.83
CA LEU A 73 -4.12 13.55 1.50
C LEU A 73 -3.33 12.24 1.59
N GLU A 74 -2.33 12.19 2.46
CA GLU A 74 -1.52 10.99 2.70
C GLU A 74 -2.37 9.80 3.13
N THR A 75 -3.25 10.00 4.13
CA THR A 75 -4.17 8.95 4.57
C THR A 75 -5.11 8.52 3.46
N LEU A 76 -5.69 9.46 2.71
CA LEU A 76 -6.62 9.14 1.63
C LEU A 76 -5.96 8.34 0.49
N VAL A 77 -4.69 8.63 0.14
CA VAL A 77 -3.97 7.91 -0.91
C VAL A 77 -3.73 6.44 -0.54
N THR A 78 -3.49 6.18 0.75
CA THR A 78 -3.33 4.82 1.28
C THR A 78 -4.68 4.11 1.41
N GLU A 79 -5.68 4.78 1.99
CA GLU A 79 -6.94 4.14 2.40
C GLU A 79 -7.97 4.00 1.27
N VAL A 80 -8.04 4.96 0.35
CA VAL A 80 -8.94 4.90 -0.82
C VAL A 80 -8.29 4.11 -1.95
N GLY A 81 -6.95 4.04 -1.97
CA GLY A 81 -6.20 3.26 -2.94
C GLY A 81 -6.30 3.80 -4.36
N TYR A 82 -6.38 2.89 -5.32
CA TYR A 82 -6.15 3.17 -6.73
C TYR A 82 -7.05 4.28 -7.32
N ALA A 83 -8.31 4.37 -6.87
CA ALA A 83 -9.24 5.39 -7.35
C ALA A 83 -8.75 6.83 -7.06
N LEU A 84 -8.11 7.06 -5.90
CA LEU A 84 -7.51 8.35 -5.59
C LEU A 84 -6.10 8.50 -6.19
N GLN A 85 -5.35 7.40 -6.29
CA GLN A 85 -4.04 7.38 -6.93
C GLN A 85 -4.10 7.88 -8.39
N LEU A 86 -5.14 7.49 -9.14
CA LEU A 86 -5.42 8.00 -10.48
C LEU A 86 -5.58 9.53 -10.52
N GLN A 87 -6.17 10.13 -9.48
CA GLN A 87 -6.40 11.57 -9.41
C GLN A 87 -5.11 12.32 -9.09
N ILE A 88 -4.34 11.83 -8.12
CA ILE A 88 -3.06 12.46 -7.76
C ILE A 88 -1.99 12.29 -8.84
N ALA A 89 -2.13 11.27 -9.69
CA ALA A 89 -1.26 11.05 -10.84
C ALA A 89 -1.60 11.92 -12.05
N THR A 90 -2.58 12.82 -11.97
CA THR A 90 -2.85 13.76 -13.06
C THR A 90 -1.85 14.91 -13.07
N LYS A 91 -1.46 15.37 -14.27
CA LYS A 91 -0.62 16.58 -14.43
C LYS A 91 -1.23 17.80 -13.75
N TRP A 92 -2.55 17.94 -13.84
CA TRP A 92 -3.28 19.03 -13.18
C TRP A 92 -3.09 19.00 -11.66
N PHE A 93 -3.33 17.85 -11.02
CA PHE A 93 -3.20 17.73 -9.56
C PHE A 93 -1.76 18.00 -9.11
N LEU A 94 -0.77 17.40 -9.77
CA LEU A 94 0.64 17.56 -9.39
C LEU A 94 1.11 19.01 -9.54
N ASN A 95 0.67 19.71 -10.59
CA ASN A 95 0.97 21.13 -10.76
C ASN A 95 0.29 21.99 -9.68
N GLU A 96 -0.96 21.69 -9.32
CA GLU A 96 -1.64 22.37 -8.20
C GLU A 96 -0.96 22.09 -6.86
N LEU A 97 -0.45 20.88 -6.66
CA LEU A 97 0.25 20.48 -5.44
C LEU A 97 1.53 21.29 -5.24
N VAL A 98 2.31 21.50 -6.31
CA VAL A 98 3.57 22.26 -6.26
C VAL A 98 3.40 23.74 -6.62
N ARG A 99 2.16 24.24 -6.77
CA ARG A 99 1.87 25.59 -7.27
C ARG A 99 2.53 26.73 -6.48
N ARG A 100 2.78 26.51 -5.19
CA ARG A 100 3.40 27.48 -4.27
C ARG A 100 4.93 27.38 -4.22
N PHE A 101 5.53 26.51 -5.03
CA PHE A 101 6.97 26.32 -5.05
C PHE A 101 7.62 27.50 -5.80
N PRO A 102 8.69 28.09 -5.24
CA PRO A 102 9.48 29.08 -5.95
C PRO A 102 10.18 28.46 -7.17
N GLU A 103 10.62 29.31 -8.09
CA GLU A 103 11.35 28.87 -9.27
C GLU A 103 12.64 28.11 -8.92
N ARG A 104 13.33 28.57 -7.87
CA ARG A 104 14.53 27.93 -7.32
C ARG A 104 14.30 27.49 -5.88
N PRO A 105 14.83 26.32 -5.48
CA PRO A 105 14.66 25.81 -4.13
C PRO A 105 15.23 26.79 -3.10
N PRO A 106 14.50 27.09 -2.01
CA PRO A 106 15.03 27.89 -0.92
C PRO A 106 16.09 27.10 -0.13
N GLN A 107 17.02 27.81 0.52
CA GLN A 107 18.02 27.21 1.42
C GLN A 107 17.35 26.36 2.52
N TYR A 108 16.22 26.85 3.05
CA TYR A 108 15.43 26.18 4.07
C TYR A 108 13.97 26.07 3.60
N PRO A 109 13.57 24.93 3.00
CA PRO A 109 12.18 24.67 2.64
C PRO A 109 11.27 24.76 3.88
N GLY A 110 10.13 25.46 3.73
CA GLY A 110 9.11 25.51 4.78
C GLY A 110 8.50 24.13 5.05
N ARG A 111 7.79 24.00 6.17
CA ARG A 111 7.16 22.72 6.59
C ARG A 111 6.23 22.12 5.54
N VAL A 112 5.36 22.94 4.94
CA VAL A 112 4.40 22.50 3.89
C VAL A 112 5.14 22.01 2.65
N MET A 113 6.14 22.75 2.17
CA MET A 113 6.94 22.38 1.00
C MET A 113 7.71 21.08 1.25
N THR A 114 8.32 20.94 2.43
CA THR A 114 9.03 19.72 2.82
C THR A 114 8.07 18.53 2.81
N LYS A 115 6.88 18.65 3.41
CA LYS A 115 5.88 17.58 3.41
C LYS A 115 5.40 17.22 1.99
N ILE A 116 5.26 18.18 1.08
CA ILE A 116 4.93 17.91 -0.33
C ILE A 116 6.04 17.11 -1.01
N LEU A 117 7.32 17.49 -0.81
CA LEU A 117 8.46 16.74 -1.34
C LEU A 117 8.49 15.31 -0.80
N ASP A 118 8.26 15.15 0.50
CA ASP A 118 8.22 13.83 1.16
C ASP A 118 7.09 12.96 0.59
N LEU A 119 5.91 13.52 0.34
CA LEU A 119 4.79 12.78 -0.28
C LEU A 119 5.13 12.35 -1.71
N ILE A 120 5.63 13.26 -2.55
CA ILE A 120 5.99 12.95 -3.95
C ILE A 120 7.06 11.85 -3.98
N HIS A 121 8.06 11.94 -3.08
CA HIS A 121 9.09 10.91 -2.97
C HIS A 121 8.52 9.57 -2.50
N THR A 122 7.70 9.58 -1.45
CA THR A 122 7.03 8.38 -0.92
C THR A 122 6.17 7.71 -1.98
N TRP A 123 5.48 8.48 -2.82
CA TRP A 123 4.69 7.92 -3.92
C TRP A 123 5.59 7.37 -5.04
N ASN A 124 6.69 8.04 -5.35
CA ASN A 124 7.65 7.60 -6.35
C ASN A 124 8.36 6.29 -5.96
N GLU A 125 8.69 6.11 -4.68
CA GLU A 125 9.38 4.91 -4.18
C GLU A 125 8.42 3.80 -3.75
N GLY A 126 7.21 4.17 -3.32
CA GLY A 126 6.16 3.23 -2.93
C GLY A 126 5.31 2.83 -4.13
N ILE A 127 4.15 3.48 -4.28
CA ILE A 127 3.11 3.08 -5.24
C ILE A 127 3.60 3.05 -6.68
N CYS A 128 4.54 3.91 -7.07
CA CYS A 128 5.09 3.89 -8.42
C CYS A 128 5.98 2.68 -8.68
N VAL A 129 6.54 2.01 -7.67
CA VAL A 129 7.37 0.82 -7.84
C VAL A 129 6.54 -0.45 -7.68
N SER A 130 5.73 -0.50 -6.61
CA SER A 130 5.04 -1.71 -6.17
C SER A 130 3.64 -1.90 -6.75
N ALA A 131 2.96 -0.84 -7.19
CA ALA A 131 1.58 -0.99 -7.67
C ALA A 131 1.50 -1.78 -8.98
N LYS A 132 0.44 -2.58 -9.11
CA LYS A 132 0.12 -3.35 -10.33
C LYS A 132 -0.07 -2.44 -11.55
N HIS A 133 -0.76 -1.32 -11.35
CA HIS A 133 -1.12 -0.33 -12.38
C HIS A 133 -0.18 0.90 -12.39
N LYS A 134 1.13 0.66 -12.24
CA LYS A 134 2.15 1.73 -12.13
C LYS A 134 2.30 2.58 -13.40
N GLU A 135 1.85 2.09 -14.54
CA GLU A 135 1.81 2.80 -15.83
C GLU A 135 0.91 4.04 -15.81
N ASP A 136 -0.10 4.07 -14.94
CA ASP A 136 -0.97 5.24 -14.79
C ASP A 136 -0.34 6.32 -13.90
N LEU A 137 0.75 5.99 -13.19
CA LEU A 137 1.41 6.85 -12.21
C LEU A 137 2.65 7.58 -12.78
N VAL A 138 2.87 7.53 -14.10
CA VAL A 138 4.06 8.08 -14.77
C VAL A 138 4.29 9.56 -14.46
N ASN A 139 3.22 10.37 -14.39
CA ASN A 139 3.37 11.80 -14.10
C ASN A 139 3.94 12.07 -12.70
N ILE A 140 3.74 11.17 -11.72
CA ILE A 140 4.35 11.30 -10.38
C ILE A 140 5.87 11.17 -10.51
N ARG A 141 6.34 10.16 -11.26
CA ARG A 141 7.78 9.94 -11.53
C ARG A 141 8.37 11.12 -12.30
N ASP A 142 7.66 11.64 -13.29
CA ASP A 142 8.10 12.80 -14.06
C ASP A 142 8.18 14.07 -13.21
N MET A 143 7.21 14.29 -12.31
CA MET A 143 7.26 15.40 -11.36
C MET A 143 8.42 15.26 -10.38
N HIS A 144 8.67 14.05 -9.85
CA HIS A 144 9.83 13.78 -8.98
C HIS A 144 11.16 14.08 -9.69
N ARG A 145 11.32 13.61 -10.94
CA ARG A 145 12.49 13.90 -11.78
C ARG A 145 12.63 15.40 -12.07
N LEU A 146 11.54 16.08 -12.40
CA LEU A 146 11.53 17.50 -12.70
C LEU A 146 11.96 18.34 -11.49
N LEU A 147 11.44 18.03 -10.30
CA LEU A 147 11.83 18.71 -9.06
C LEU A 147 13.29 18.44 -8.71
N THR A 148 13.77 17.21 -8.90
CA THR A 148 15.19 16.85 -8.75
C THR A 148 16.06 17.68 -9.69
N PHE A 149 15.68 17.78 -10.96
CA PHE A 149 16.39 18.58 -11.97
C PHE A 149 16.40 20.08 -11.62
N LYS A 150 15.30 20.60 -11.06
CA LYS A 150 15.23 21.98 -10.54
C LYS A 150 16.06 22.21 -9.27
N GLY A 151 16.67 21.17 -8.71
CA GLY A 151 17.56 21.26 -7.55
C GLY A 151 16.87 21.04 -6.20
N TYR A 152 15.58 20.70 -6.17
CA TYR A 152 14.94 20.27 -4.93
C TYR A 152 15.57 18.98 -4.43
N ARG A 153 15.66 18.83 -3.10
CA ARG A 153 16.22 17.66 -2.45
C ARG A 153 15.10 16.87 -1.78
N PHE A 154 15.07 15.58 -2.06
CA PHE A 154 14.21 14.63 -1.38
C PHE A 154 15.00 14.02 -0.23
N ARG A 155 14.35 13.88 0.93
CA ARG A 155 14.96 13.20 2.08
C ARG A 155 14.78 11.71 1.89
N ASP A 156 15.83 10.93 2.12
CA ASP A 156 15.68 9.49 2.29
C ASP A 156 14.72 9.26 3.47
N THR A 157 13.57 8.67 3.19
CA THR A 157 12.54 8.44 4.21
C THR A 157 12.91 7.34 5.21
N GLY A 158 14.14 6.82 5.18
CA GLY A 158 14.62 5.83 6.13
C GLY A 158 13.84 4.51 6.11
N ARG A 159 12.99 4.27 5.10
CA ARG A 159 12.33 2.97 4.92
C ARG A 159 13.42 1.93 4.75
N THR A 160 13.58 1.11 5.78
CA THR A 160 14.52 0.01 5.73
C THR A 160 13.99 -1.06 4.77
N GLN A 161 14.88 -1.89 4.23
CA GLN A 161 14.46 -3.06 3.43
C GLN A 161 13.48 -3.95 4.23
N LEU A 162 13.63 -3.99 5.55
CA LEU A 162 12.72 -4.67 6.47
C LEU A 162 11.30 -4.06 6.44
N ASP A 163 11.17 -2.74 6.53
CA ASP A 163 9.85 -2.07 6.48
C ASP A 163 9.12 -2.36 5.17
N SER A 164 9.86 -2.35 4.06
CA SER A 164 9.32 -2.70 2.75
C SER A 164 8.92 -4.19 2.67
N ALA A 165 9.73 -5.08 3.23
CA ALA A 165 9.45 -6.52 3.24
C ALA A 165 8.24 -6.87 4.11
N ILE A 166 8.13 -6.29 5.31
CA ILE A 166 6.97 -6.45 6.20
C ILE A 166 5.72 -5.87 5.55
N ALA A 167 5.81 -4.71 4.91
CA ALA A 167 4.68 -4.14 4.17
C ALA A 167 4.25 -5.07 3.02
N SER A 168 5.18 -5.72 2.33
CA SER A 168 4.85 -6.67 1.26
C SER A 168 4.18 -7.94 1.76
N THR A 169 4.62 -8.52 2.88
CA THR A 169 3.95 -9.69 3.49
C THR A 169 2.60 -9.32 4.10
N SER A 170 2.49 -8.10 4.64
CA SER A 170 1.21 -7.48 5.02
C SER A 170 0.28 -7.24 3.84
N ASN A 171 0.71 -7.45 2.59
CA ASN A 171 -0.09 -7.38 1.37
C ASN A 171 -0.29 -8.74 0.67
N LEU A 172 0.07 -9.86 1.31
CA LEU A 172 -0.37 -11.20 0.87
C LEU A 172 -1.90 -11.23 0.69
N LYS A 173 -2.36 -11.73 -0.47
CA LYS A 173 -3.77 -11.81 -0.89
C LYS A 173 -4.08 -13.17 -1.54
N THR A 174 -5.30 -13.66 -1.34
CA THR A 174 -5.80 -14.87 -2.04
C THR A 174 -6.11 -14.58 -3.51
N ALA A 175 -6.32 -15.62 -4.32
CA ALA A 175 -6.73 -15.47 -5.71
C ALA A 175 -8.04 -14.67 -5.86
N GLU A 176 -9.02 -14.92 -4.98
CA GLU A 176 -10.30 -14.21 -4.97
C GLU A 176 -10.13 -12.72 -4.58
N GLU A 177 -9.35 -12.45 -3.54
CA GLU A 177 -9.05 -11.06 -3.12
C GLU A 177 -8.32 -10.27 -4.22
N LEU A 178 -7.38 -10.93 -4.93
CA LEU A 178 -6.67 -10.32 -6.05
C LEU A 178 -7.59 -10.04 -7.24
N GLU A 179 -8.52 -10.95 -7.56
CA GLU A 179 -9.50 -10.73 -8.61
C GLU A 179 -10.43 -9.56 -8.28
N GLN A 180 -10.94 -9.51 -7.05
CA GLN A 180 -11.83 -8.45 -6.60
C GLN A 180 -11.14 -7.09 -6.62
N GLU A 181 -9.89 -7.00 -6.14
CA GLU A 181 -9.10 -5.77 -6.22
C GLU A 181 -8.85 -5.32 -7.66
N ASP A 182 -8.51 -6.24 -8.55
CA ASP A 182 -8.29 -5.93 -9.97
C ASP A 182 -9.57 -5.39 -10.61
N ARG A 183 -10.70 -6.04 -10.35
CA ARG A 183 -12.02 -5.60 -10.81
C ARG A 183 -12.39 -4.23 -10.27
N GLU A 184 -12.12 -3.96 -8.99
CA GLU A 184 -12.34 -2.65 -8.38
C GLU A 184 -11.46 -1.58 -9.01
N ALA A 185 -10.18 -1.88 -9.23
CA ALA A 185 -9.24 -0.98 -9.88
C ALA A 185 -9.67 -0.66 -11.31
N GLN A 186 -10.03 -1.68 -12.11
CA GLN A 186 -10.58 -1.52 -13.45
C GLN A 186 -11.87 -0.69 -13.44
N SER A 187 -12.77 -0.92 -12.47
CA SER A 187 -14.01 -0.13 -12.36
C SER A 187 -13.72 1.35 -12.06
N ALA A 188 -12.73 1.65 -11.22
CA ALA A 188 -12.31 3.02 -10.91
C ALA A 188 -11.66 3.69 -12.12
N LYS A 189 -10.80 2.96 -12.86
CA LYS A 189 -10.20 3.43 -14.11
C LYS A 189 -11.26 3.74 -15.15
N LEU A 190 -12.23 2.85 -15.31
CA LEU A 190 -13.35 3.03 -16.23
C LEU A 190 -14.14 4.31 -15.91
N GLN A 191 -14.48 4.52 -14.64
CA GLN A 191 -15.18 5.74 -14.20
C GLN A 191 -14.39 7.00 -14.54
N GLU A 192 -13.07 7.00 -14.30
CA GLU A 192 -12.22 8.16 -14.62
C GLU A 192 -12.12 8.41 -16.13
N LEU A 193 -12.02 7.37 -16.96
CA LEU A 193 -11.98 7.50 -18.42
C LEU A 193 -13.29 8.11 -18.97
N ILE A 194 -14.44 7.62 -18.49
CA ILE A 194 -15.76 8.17 -18.84
C ILE A 194 -15.87 9.63 -18.40
N ARG A 195 -15.38 9.95 -17.19
CA ARG A 195 -15.42 11.32 -16.65
C ARG A 195 -14.59 12.30 -17.48
N ARG A 196 -13.42 11.90 -17.97
CA ARG A 196 -12.58 12.74 -18.84
C ARG A 196 -13.19 12.95 -20.22
N GLY A 197 -13.79 11.90 -20.78
CA GLY A 197 -14.60 11.99 -22.00
C GLY A 197 -13.84 12.38 -23.27
N THR A 198 -12.50 12.32 -23.28
CA THR A 198 -11.76 12.57 -24.53
C THR A 198 -11.95 11.39 -25.50
N PRO A 199 -11.82 11.57 -26.82
CA PRO A 199 -11.99 10.48 -27.78
C PRO A 199 -11.08 9.27 -27.49
N ARG A 200 -9.85 9.53 -27.03
CA ARG A 200 -8.90 8.48 -26.63
C ARG A 200 -9.33 7.78 -25.34
N ASP A 201 -9.85 8.54 -24.36
CA ASP A 201 -10.31 7.96 -23.10
C ASP A 201 -11.57 7.12 -23.29
N LEU A 202 -12.50 7.57 -24.14
CA LEU A 202 -13.72 6.82 -24.47
C LEU A 202 -13.43 5.52 -25.21
N ALA A 203 -12.46 5.52 -26.13
CA ALA A 203 -11.99 4.29 -26.78
C ALA A 203 -11.38 3.31 -25.76
N ALA A 204 -10.53 3.79 -24.85
CA ALA A 204 -9.97 2.96 -23.79
C ALA A 204 -11.06 2.46 -22.81
N ALA A 205 -12.07 3.27 -22.52
CA ALA A 205 -13.22 2.89 -21.69
C ALA A 205 -14.03 1.76 -22.34
N GLN A 206 -14.26 1.81 -23.66
CA GLN A 206 -14.97 0.75 -24.38
C GLN A 206 -14.24 -0.59 -24.31
N GLU A 207 -12.92 -0.60 -24.51
CA GLU A 207 -12.10 -1.81 -24.37
C GLU A 207 -12.16 -2.35 -22.93
N LEU A 208 -12.09 -1.48 -21.93
CA LEU A 208 -12.15 -1.87 -20.53
C LEU A 208 -13.54 -2.41 -20.13
N MET A 209 -14.62 -1.84 -20.67
CA MET A 209 -15.98 -2.37 -20.49
C MET A 209 -16.12 -3.77 -21.09
N LYS A 210 -15.54 -4.00 -22.27
CA LYS A 210 -15.53 -5.31 -22.92
C LYS A 210 -14.82 -6.36 -22.06
N ALA A 211 -13.68 -6.00 -21.48
CA ALA A 211 -12.95 -6.86 -20.55
C ALA A 211 -13.77 -7.16 -19.27
N LEU A 212 -14.36 -6.14 -18.65
CA LEU A 212 -15.20 -6.29 -17.45
C LEU A 212 -16.49 -7.10 -17.69
N ALA A 213 -17.03 -7.06 -18.91
CA ALA A 213 -18.18 -7.86 -19.31
C ALA A 213 -17.85 -9.34 -19.56
N GLY A 214 -16.58 -9.74 -19.47
CA GLY A 214 -16.14 -11.12 -19.68
C GLY A 214 -16.11 -11.56 -21.14
N ALA A 215 -16.09 -10.62 -22.09
CA ALA A 215 -16.07 -10.94 -23.51
C ALA A 215 -14.73 -11.53 -23.99
N GLU A 216 -13.67 -11.42 -23.19
CA GLU A 216 -12.34 -11.95 -23.49
C GLU A 216 -11.77 -12.72 -22.28
N PRO A 217 -12.32 -13.92 -21.96
CA PRO A 217 -11.89 -14.69 -20.80
C PRO A 217 -10.43 -15.13 -20.87
N GLU A 218 -9.87 -15.30 -22.07
CA GLU A 218 -8.46 -15.68 -22.27
C GLU A 218 -7.46 -14.61 -21.84
N LYS A 219 -7.87 -13.33 -21.79
CA LYS A 219 -7.00 -12.24 -21.31
C LYS A 219 -7.06 -12.07 -19.79
N LYS A 220 -7.93 -12.81 -19.09
CA LYS A 220 -8.05 -12.74 -17.64
C LYS A 220 -6.74 -13.24 -17.02
N PRO A 221 -6.09 -12.46 -16.13
CA PRO A 221 -4.90 -12.92 -15.43
C PRO A 221 -5.18 -14.19 -14.63
N ASP A 222 -4.22 -15.10 -14.60
CA ASP A 222 -4.28 -16.27 -13.72
C ASP A 222 -3.98 -15.82 -12.27
N TYR A 223 -5.04 -15.57 -11.51
CA TYR A 223 -4.95 -15.15 -10.11
C TYR A 223 -4.47 -16.27 -9.18
N ARG A 224 -4.76 -17.53 -9.54
CA ARG A 224 -4.32 -18.70 -8.77
C ARG A 224 -2.80 -18.81 -8.81
N SER A 225 -2.22 -18.79 -10.01
CA SER A 225 -0.76 -18.80 -10.17
C SER A 225 -0.07 -17.60 -9.51
N GLN A 226 -0.69 -16.41 -9.54
CA GLN A 226 -0.15 -15.24 -8.84
C GLN A 226 -0.13 -15.43 -7.31
N SER A 227 -1.22 -15.94 -6.73
CA SER A 227 -1.27 -16.21 -5.29
C SER A 227 -0.24 -17.27 -4.85
N LEU A 228 -0.07 -18.32 -5.65
CA LEU A 228 0.96 -19.35 -5.42
C LEU A 228 2.38 -18.78 -5.52
N ASN A 229 2.64 -17.87 -6.46
CA ASN A 229 3.95 -17.24 -6.56
C ASN A 229 4.30 -16.39 -5.33
N GLU A 230 3.32 -15.69 -4.73
CA GLU A 230 3.56 -14.98 -3.47
C GLU A 230 3.78 -15.94 -2.29
N LEU A 231 3.08 -17.08 -2.28
CA LEU A 231 3.31 -18.13 -1.30
C LEU A 231 4.71 -18.74 -1.44
N ASN A 232 5.17 -19.00 -2.65
CA ASN A 232 6.51 -19.53 -2.93
C ASN A 232 7.61 -18.57 -2.44
N LYS A 233 7.42 -17.25 -2.54
CA LYS A 233 8.35 -16.26 -1.96
C LYS A 233 8.40 -16.33 -0.44
N LEU A 234 7.27 -16.65 0.20
CA LEU A 234 7.20 -16.87 1.64
C LEU A 234 7.90 -18.18 2.02
N GLU A 235 7.73 -19.24 1.23
CA GLU A 235 8.44 -20.51 1.39
C GLU A 235 9.95 -20.33 1.31
N GLN A 236 10.44 -19.56 0.33
CA GLN A 236 11.86 -19.23 0.21
C GLN A 236 12.43 -18.56 1.48
N LYS A 237 11.62 -17.76 2.19
CA LYS A 237 12.03 -17.16 3.47
C LYS A 237 12.08 -18.19 4.59
N VAL A 238 11.18 -19.18 4.60
CA VAL A 238 11.22 -20.31 5.52
C VAL A 238 12.49 -21.14 5.30
N ILE A 239 12.80 -21.46 4.03
CA ILE A 239 14.01 -22.21 3.66
C ILE A 239 15.25 -21.44 4.10
N LEU A 240 15.33 -20.14 3.76
CA LEU A 240 16.46 -19.30 4.16
C LEU A 240 16.66 -19.30 5.68
N LEU A 241 15.58 -19.14 6.47
CA LEU A 241 15.71 -19.14 7.93
C LEU A 241 16.17 -20.51 8.44
N ASN A 242 15.66 -21.61 7.90
CA ASN A 242 16.15 -22.96 8.26
C ASN A 242 17.63 -23.14 7.91
N GLU A 243 18.06 -22.78 6.70
CA GLU A 243 19.46 -22.86 6.28
C GLU A 243 20.38 -22.02 7.17
N MET A 244 19.94 -20.81 7.53
CA MET A 244 20.68 -19.95 8.43
C MET A 244 20.78 -20.55 9.84
N LEU A 245 19.72 -21.20 10.33
CA LEU A 245 19.69 -21.87 11.63
C LEU A 245 20.51 -23.18 11.65
N ASP A 246 20.62 -23.88 10.53
CA ASP A 246 21.43 -25.09 10.39
C ASP A 246 22.94 -24.77 10.36
N ASN A 247 23.31 -23.58 9.87
CA ASN A 247 24.69 -23.14 9.75
C ASN A 247 25.19 -22.24 10.89
N VAL A 248 24.43 -22.12 11.99
CA VAL A 248 24.84 -21.32 13.16
C VAL A 248 26.12 -21.88 13.75
N ASP A 249 27.18 -21.07 13.82
CA ASP A 249 28.45 -21.48 14.41
C ASP A 249 28.36 -21.39 15.94
N THR A 250 27.82 -22.47 16.52
CA THR A 250 27.68 -22.63 17.98
C THR A 250 29.04 -22.73 18.69
N GLU A 251 30.12 -23.12 17.99
CA GLU A 251 31.46 -23.25 18.54
C GLU A 251 32.17 -21.90 18.69
N ARG A 252 31.91 -20.95 17.77
CA ARG A 252 32.44 -19.57 17.84
C ARG A 252 31.59 -18.59 18.65
N GLY A 253 30.44 -19.04 19.16
CA GLY A 253 29.57 -18.24 20.03
C GLY A 253 28.81 -17.16 19.27
N GLU A 254 28.33 -17.47 18.06
CA GLU A 254 27.46 -16.59 17.29
C GLU A 254 26.19 -16.24 18.09
N LYS A 255 25.87 -14.93 18.19
CA LYS A 255 24.76 -14.43 19.00
C LYS A 255 23.72 -13.77 18.12
N PHE A 256 22.47 -14.16 18.33
CA PHE A 256 21.32 -13.47 17.76
C PHE A 256 21.18 -12.07 18.38
N ALA A 257 21.12 -11.06 17.53
CA ALA A 257 20.92 -9.67 17.91
C ALA A 257 19.63 -9.13 17.31
N SER A 258 18.94 -8.25 18.03
CA SER A 258 17.74 -7.62 17.45
C SER A 258 18.12 -6.78 16.22
N GLY A 259 17.38 -6.97 15.14
CA GLY A 259 17.67 -6.36 13.84
C GLY A 259 18.72 -7.06 12.98
N ASP A 260 19.26 -8.20 13.41
CA ASP A 260 20.08 -9.06 12.54
C ASP A 260 19.23 -9.75 11.46
N VAL A 261 19.89 -10.48 10.55
CA VAL A 261 19.20 -11.12 9.42
C VAL A 261 18.21 -12.20 9.89
N TYR A 262 18.50 -12.90 11.00
CA TYR A 262 17.60 -13.89 11.59
C TYR A 262 16.31 -13.24 12.09
N ASP A 263 16.45 -12.19 12.89
CA ASP A 263 15.35 -11.43 13.48
C ASP A 263 14.48 -10.78 12.39
N GLN A 264 15.11 -10.29 11.31
CA GLN A 264 14.40 -9.75 10.15
C GLN A 264 13.54 -10.80 9.46
N VAL A 265 14.10 -11.97 9.12
CA VAL A 265 13.36 -13.03 8.42
C VAL A 265 12.26 -13.62 9.33
N ALA A 266 12.57 -13.85 10.61
CA ALA A 266 11.61 -14.35 11.58
C ALA A 266 10.44 -13.37 11.79
N THR A 267 10.71 -12.06 11.86
CA THR A 267 9.68 -11.03 11.96
C THR A 267 8.74 -11.06 10.75
N ILE A 268 9.30 -11.22 9.55
CA ILE A 268 8.52 -11.31 8.31
C ILE A 268 7.59 -12.54 8.34
N LEU A 269 8.12 -13.73 8.69
CA LEU A 269 7.33 -14.97 8.76
C LEU A 269 6.25 -14.88 9.85
N SER A 270 6.59 -14.33 11.02
CA SER A 270 5.63 -14.11 12.11
C SER A 270 4.50 -13.15 11.71
N SER A 271 4.78 -12.15 10.87
CA SER A 271 3.76 -11.22 10.35
C SER A 271 2.80 -11.87 9.35
N ALA A 272 3.26 -12.90 8.62
CA ALA A 272 2.46 -13.62 7.63
C ALA A 272 1.53 -14.66 8.28
N ARG A 273 1.92 -15.26 9.41
CA ARG A 273 1.18 -16.35 10.08
C ARG A 273 -0.32 -16.06 10.30
N PRO A 274 -0.75 -14.91 10.85
CA PRO A 274 -2.18 -14.66 11.09
C PRO A 274 -3.01 -14.65 9.79
N LYS A 275 -2.40 -14.25 8.67
CA LYS A 275 -3.08 -14.25 7.36
C LYS A 275 -3.27 -15.64 6.81
N ILE A 276 -2.22 -16.48 6.87
CA ILE A 276 -2.31 -17.88 6.44
C ILE A 276 -3.38 -18.62 7.26
N GLN A 277 -3.42 -18.38 8.58
CA GLN A 277 -4.46 -18.92 9.46
C GLN A 277 -5.88 -18.48 9.04
N LYS A 278 -6.05 -17.20 8.68
CA LYS A 278 -7.31 -16.70 8.15
C LYS A 278 -7.67 -17.39 6.83
N TRP A 279 -6.72 -17.53 5.89
CA TRP A 279 -6.96 -18.19 4.61
C TRP A 279 -7.36 -19.65 4.76
N ILE A 280 -6.78 -20.38 5.72
CA ILE A 280 -7.20 -21.75 6.06
C ILE A 280 -8.68 -21.74 6.49
N SER A 281 -9.05 -20.84 7.41
CA SER A 281 -10.44 -20.73 7.86
C SER A 281 -11.42 -20.38 6.73
N ASP A 282 -11.01 -19.53 5.78
CA ASP A 282 -11.85 -19.11 4.65
C ASP A 282 -11.89 -20.19 3.55
N ALA A 283 -10.79 -20.94 3.35
CA ALA A 283 -10.65 -21.97 2.31
C ALA A 283 -11.50 -23.22 2.60
N GLU A 284 -11.82 -23.51 3.86
CA GLU A 284 -12.70 -24.62 4.26
C GLU A 284 -14.06 -24.57 3.53
N SER A 285 -14.53 -23.37 3.20
CA SER A 285 -15.81 -23.15 2.52
C SER A 285 -15.69 -22.95 1.00
N ASN A 286 -14.55 -22.44 0.52
CA ASN A 286 -14.46 -21.83 -0.82
C ASN A 286 -13.46 -22.51 -1.78
N ASP A 287 -12.34 -23.05 -1.29
CA ASP A 287 -11.28 -23.61 -2.14
C ASP A 287 -10.53 -24.75 -1.43
N PRO A 288 -11.09 -25.98 -1.47
CA PRO A 288 -10.48 -27.13 -0.81
C PRO A 288 -9.14 -27.54 -1.42
N GLU A 289 -8.84 -27.18 -2.67
CA GLU A 289 -7.55 -27.49 -3.30
C GLU A 289 -6.41 -26.60 -2.79
N MET A 290 -6.71 -25.36 -2.41
CA MET A 290 -5.74 -24.45 -1.79
C MET A 290 -5.55 -24.70 -0.29
N MET A 291 -6.52 -25.36 0.35
CA MET A 291 -6.51 -25.64 1.79
C MET A 291 -5.26 -26.42 2.22
N ASP A 292 -4.93 -27.51 1.51
CA ASP A 292 -3.77 -28.35 1.82
C ASP A 292 -2.46 -27.55 1.72
N ILE A 293 -2.35 -26.69 0.71
CA ILE A 293 -1.18 -25.83 0.49
C ILE A 293 -1.03 -24.82 1.62
N PHE A 294 -2.14 -24.19 2.06
CA PHE A 294 -2.10 -23.24 3.17
C PHE A 294 -1.76 -23.90 4.51
N LEU A 295 -2.30 -25.09 4.77
CA LEU A 295 -1.97 -25.89 5.95
C LEU A 295 -0.48 -26.24 5.98
N GLN A 296 0.06 -26.75 4.87
CA GLN A 296 1.49 -27.07 4.74
C GLN A 296 2.37 -25.84 5.00
N MET A 297 2.03 -24.69 4.42
CA MET A 297 2.78 -23.45 4.64
C MET A 297 2.71 -22.99 6.10
N ASN A 298 1.55 -23.13 6.76
CA ASN A 298 1.39 -22.78 8.17
C ASN A 298 2.26 -23.66 9.06
N ASP A 299 2.29 -24.97 8.81
CA ASP A 299 3.13 -25.92 9.55
C ASP A 299 4.62 -25.63 9.36
N GLN A 300 5.04 -25.35 8.13
CA GLN A 300 6.41 -24.95 7.81
C GLN A 300 6.83 -23.66 8.55
N ILE A 301 5.97 -22.63 8.54
CA ILE A 301 6.21 -21.36 9.25
C ILE A 301 6.30 -21.59 10.76
N ASN A 302 5.38 -22.36 11.35
CA ASN A 302 5.40 -22.64 12.79
C ASN A 302 6.64 -23.42 13.18
N SER A 303 7.02 -24.44 12.39
CA SER A 303 8.22 -25.25 12.62
C SER A 303 9.47 -24.36 12.68
N VAL A 304 9.71 -23.55 11.64
CA VAL A 304 10.92 -22.71 11.60
C VAL A 304 10.92 -21.61 12.65
N LEU A 305 9.76 -21.02 12.98
CA LEU A 305 9.67 -20.01 14.05
C LEU A 305 9.92 -20.63 15.43
N ASN A 306 9.42 -21.84 15.70
CA ASN A 306 9.70 -22.56 16.94
C ASN A 306 11.18 -22.90 17.07
N ARG A 307 11.85 -23.29 15.96
CA ARG A 307 13.30 -23.48 15.92
C ARG A 307 14.05 -22.20 16.27
N TYR A 308 13.69 -21.08 15.62
CA TYR A 308 14.28 -19.77 15.91
C TYR A 308 14.11 -19.36 17.37
N GLU A 309 12.91 -19.53 17.95
CA GLU A 309 12.66 -19.25 19.36
C GLU A 309 13.48 -20.13 20.30
N SER A 310 13.66 -21.41 19.98
CA SER A 310 14.43 -22.36 20.77
C SER A 310 15.92 -22.01 20.75
N TYR A 311 16.45 -21.65 19.57
CA TYR A 311 17.79 -21.09 19.42
C TYR A 311 18.01 -19.84 20.28
N LYS A 312 17.04 -18.91 20.28
CA LYS A 312 17.11 -17.68 21.09
C LYS A 312 17.11 -17.95 22.59
N LYS A 313 16.49 -19.05 23.03
CA LYS A 313 16.48 -19.52 24.43
C LYS A 313 17.74 -20.32 24.80
N GLY A 314 18.61 -20.64 23.84
CA GLY A 314 19.81 -21.46 24.04
C GLY A 314 19.55 -22.97 24.06
N ASP A 315 18.37 -23.42 23.63
CA ASP A 315 18.04 -24.84 23.52
C ASP A 315 18.31 -25.35 22.10
N TYR A 316 19.58 -25.67 21.85
CA TYR A 316 20.07 -26.12 20.54
C TYR A 316 19.57 -27.52 20.14
N VAL A 317 19.14 -28.34 21.11
CA VAL A 317 18.60 -29.67 20.85
C VAL A 317 17.17 -29.57 20.32
N ALA A 318 16.34 -28.74 20.96
CA ALA A 318 14.99 -28.47 20.50
C ALA A 318 14.94 -27.67 19.17
N ALA A 319 16.03 -26.97 18.85
CA ALA A 319 16.14 -26.16 17.63
C ALA A 319 16.70 -26.92 16.42
N ALA A 320 17.12 -28.17 16.59
CA ALA A 320 17.56 -29.04 15.52
C ALA A 320 16.44 -29.23 14.48
N ASN A 321 16.83 -29.33 13.20
CA ASN A 321 15.87 -29.57 12.13
C ASN A 321 15.19 -30.94 12.38
N PRO A 322 13.86 -31.04 12.49
CA PRO A 322 13.20 -32.32 12.56
C PRO A 322 13.40 -33.03 11.22
N VAL A 323 14.40 -33.90 11.15
CA VAL A 323 14.62 -34.77 9.99
C VAL A 323 13.35 -35.60 9.81
N PRO A 324 12.74 -35.61 8.61
CA PRO A 324 11.64 -36.53 8.33
C PRO A 324 12.06 -37.95 8.71
N LEU A 325 11.22 -38.66 9.46
CA LEU A 325 11.48 -40.04 9.91
C LEU A 325 11.85 -41.00 8.75
N GLU A 326 11.58 -40.64 7.51
CA GLU A 326 11.93 -41.40 6.29
C GLU A 326 13.42 -41.29 5.88
N LEU A 327 14.17 -40.33 6.43
CA LEU A 327 15.60 -40.12 6.18
C LEU A 327 16.48 -40.35 7.42
N ALA A 328 15.87 -40.62 8.58
CA ALA A 328 16.56 -41.07 9.78
C ALA A 328 16.74 -42.59 9.69
N GLY A 329 17.78 -43.02 8.98
CA GLY A 329 18.14 -44.43 8.79
C GLY A 329 18.38 -45.21 10.08
#